data_AF-A0A838IKH7-F1
#
_entry.id   AF-A0A838IKH7-F1
#
_cell.length_a   1.000
_cell.length_b   1.000
_cell.length_c   1.000
_cell.angle_alpha   90.00
_cell.angle_beta   90.00
_cell.angle_gamma   90.00
#
_symmetry.space_group_name_H-M   'P 1'
#
loop_
_entity.id
_entity.type
_entity.pdbx_description
1 polymer ?
#
loop_
_entity_poly.entity_id
_entity_poly.type
_entity_poly.pdbx_seq_one_letter_code
_entity_poly.pdbx_strand_id
1 'polypeptide(L)'
;MYEPSLTASAREFEGVELGDKRLEERCVLIVKRIARKPSASFPEAMLGDKEVVAFYRFINHKRTTLDQLIKPHINASIERADACPLSNDIKN
;
A
#
# COMPACT_ATOMS: atom_id res chain seq x y z
N MET A 1 -19.67 7.74 6.53
CA MET A 1 -18.52 8.61 6.20
C MET A 1 -17.66 7.85 5.19
N TYR A 2 -17.75 8.20 3.91
CA TYR A 2 -17.01 7.58 2.81
C TYR A 2 -15.78 8.45 2.53
N GLU A 3 -14.58 7.89 2.68
CA GLU A 3 -13.29 8.58 2.46
C GLU A 3 -12.64 8.00 1.18
N PRO A 4 -12.82 8.64 0.02
CA PRO A 4 -12.39 8.09 -1.27
C PRO A 4 -10.86 7.95 -1.37
N SER A 5 -10.11 8.91 -0.82
CA SER A 5 -8.64 8.96 -0.87
C SER A 5 -7.99 7.81 -0.08
N LEU A 6 -8.54 7.48 1.09
CA LEU A 6 -8.14 6.35 1.92
C LEU A 6 -8.31 5.01 1.22
N THR A 7 -9.35 4.90 0.41
CA THR A 7 -9.61 3.71 -0.39
C THR A 7 -8.64 3.66 -1.58
N ALA A 8 -8.37 4.79 -2.23
CA ALA A 8 -7.44 4.88 -3.35
C ALA A 8 -6.02 4.46 -2.93
N SER A 9 -5.46 5.00 -1.85
CA SER A 9 -4.13 4.62 -1.38
C SER A 9 -4.03 3.14 -1.00
N ALA A 10 -5.08 2.57 -0.40
CA ALA A 10 -5.10 1.15 -0.05
C ALA A 10 -5.17 0.24 -1.29
N ARG A 11 -5.90 0.65 -2.34
CA ARG A 11 -5.99 -0.08 -3.61
C ARG A 11 -4.65 -0.21 -4.32
N GLU A 12 -3.74 0.76 -4.18
CA GLU A 12 -2.38 0.68 -4.73
C GLU A 12 -1.57 -0.53 -4.20
N PHE A 13 -2.00 -1.13 -3.09
CA PHE A 13 -1.36 -2.28 -2.46
C PHE A 13 -2.27 -3.52 -2.45
N GLU A 14 -3.45 -3.45 -3.07
CA GLU A 14 -4.28 -4.64 -3.31
C GLU A 14 -3.56 -5.56 -4.30
N GLY A 15 -3.52 -6.87 -3.99
CA GLY A 15 -2.77 -7.84 -4.80
C GLY A 15 -1.26 -7.91 -4.50
N VAL A 16 -0.80 -7.32 -3.39
CA VAL A 16 0.56 -7.58 -2.89
C VAL A 16 0.76 -9.08 -2.63
N GLU A 17 1.85 -9.64 -3.12
CA GLU A 17 2.16 -11.07 -3.01
C GLU A 17 3.34 -11.29 -2.05
N LEU A 18 3.03 -11.57 -0.78
CA LEU A 18 4.03 -11.82 0.26
C LEU A 18 4.16 -13.31 0.60
N GLY A 19 3.33 -14.15 -0.03
CA GLY A 19 3.28 -15.60 0.23
C GLY A 19 2.69 -15.93 1.60
N ASP A 20 1.99 -14.99 2.21
CA ASP A 20 1.25 -15.14 3.46
C ASP A 20 0.09 -14.14 3.47
N LYS A 21 -1.14 -14.66 3.35
CA LYS A 21 -2.36 -13.85 3.31
C LYS A 21 -2.50 -12.90 4.49
N ARG A 22 -2.03 -13.28 5.68
CA ARG A 22 -2.10 -12.43 6.89
C ARG A 22 -1.16 -11.24 6.79
N LEU A 23 -0.01 -11.40 6.13
CA LEU A 23 0.92 -10.30 5.87
C LEU A 23 0.34 -9.37 4.80
N GLU A 24 -0.29 -9.91 3.77
CA GLU A 24 -0.93 -9.15 2.69
C GLU A 24 -2.08 -8.28 3.23
N GLU A 25 -2.97 -8.87 4.04
CA GLU A 25 -4.03 -8.13 4.75
C GLU A 25 -3.46 -7.05 5.68
N ARG A 26 -2.34 -7.35 6.36
CA ARG A 26 -1.67 -6.39 7.24
C ARG A 26 -1.04 -5.23 6.46
N CYS A 27 -0.50 -5.48 5.27
CA CYS A 27 0.03 -4.44 4.39
C CYS A 27 -1.05 -3.40 4.09
N VAL A 28 -2.21 -3.86 3.60
CA VAL A 28 -3.35 -3.00 3.28
C VAL A 28 -3.85 -2.25 4.51
N LEU A 29 -3.89 -2.89 5.68
CA LEU A 29 -4.26 -2.24 6.93
C LEU A 29 -3.28 -1.12 7.31
N ILE A 30 -1.97 -1.38 7.25
CA ILE A 30 -0.93 -0.39 7.57
C ILE A 30 -1.04 0.82 6.63
N VAL A 31 -1.24 0.60 5.34
CA VAL A 31 -1.43 1.69 4.35
C VAL A 31 -2.66 2.53 4.70
N LYS A 32 -3.77 1.89 5.08
CA LYS A 32 -4.97 2.61 5.56
C LYS A 32 -4.68 3.43 6.83
N ARG A 33 -3.85 2.94 7.75
CA ARG A 33 -3.45 3.69 8.95
C ARG A 33 -2.66 4.94 8.58
N ILE A 34 -1.63 4.77 7.76
CA ILE A 34 -0.76 5.87 7.31
C ILE A 34 -1.55 6.90 6.51
N ALA A 35 -2.42 6.45 5.58
CA ALA A 35 -3.23 7.34 4.75
C ALA A 35 -4.21 8.21 5.56
N ARG A 36 -4.62 7.80 6.78
CA ARG A 36 -5.47 8.63 7.65
C ARG A 36 -4.72 9.81 8.24
N LYS A 37 -3.41 9.67 8.45
CA LYS A 37 -2.55 10.66 9.10
C LYS A 37 -1.15 10.66 8.45
N PRO A 38 -1.03 11.07 7.18
CA PRO A 38 0.22 10.93 6.42
C PRO A 38 1.38 11.76 6.99
N SER A 39 1.08 12.82 7.74
CA SER A 39 2.05 13.67 8.42
C SER A 39 2.45 13.19 9.82
N ALA A 40 1.79 12.15 10.35
CA ALA A 40 2.16 11.57 11.63
C ALA A 40 3.33 10.60 11.48
N SER A 41 4.10 10.41 12.55
CA SER A 41 5.09 9.33 12.59
C SER A 41 4.39 7.96 12.48
N PHE A 42 5.13 6.91 12.08
CA PHE A 42 4.55 5.57 11.98
C PHE A 42 3.88 5.09 13.28
N PRO A 43 4.49 5.28 14.48
CA PRO A 43 3.82 4.92 15.73
C PRO A 43 2.51 5.69 15.97
N GLU A 44 2.47 6.98 15.67
CA GLU A 44 1.29 7.84 15.86
C GLU A 44 0.15 7.54 14.87
N ALA A 45 0.47 7.00 13.69
CA ALA A 45 -0.51 6.56 12.71
C ALA A 45 -1.23 5.25 13.11
N MET A 46 -0.60 4.42 13.95
CA MET A 46 -1.15 3.14 14.43
C MET A 46 -2.16 3.32 15.58
N LEU A 47 -3.08 2.36 15.75
CA LEU A 47 -4.03 2.35 16.87
C LEU A 47 -3.46 1.63 18.09
N GLY A 48 -2.61 2.35 18.83
CA GLY A 48 -2.05 1.91 20.11
C GLY A 48 -0.93 0.87 19.97
N ASP A 49 -0.35 0.51 21.12
CA ASP A 49 0.93 -0.21 21.20
C ASP A 49 0.95 -1.54 20.45
N LYS A 50 -0.16 -2.27 20.46
CA LYS A 50 -0.27 -3.56 19.76
C LYS A 50 -0.10 -3.39 18.24
N GLU A 51 -0.67 -2.34 17.65
CA GLU A 51 -0.50 -2.07 16.22
C GLU A 51 0.91 -1.53 15.91
N VAL A 52 1.50 -0.73 16.80
CA VAL A 52 2.89 -0.27 16.66
C VAL A 52 3.86 -1.44 16.61
N VAL A 53 3.73 -2.40 17.54
CA VAL A 53 4.54 -3.63 17.53
C VAL A 53 4.28 -4.46 16.28
N ALA A 54 3.02 -4.58 15.84
CA ALA A 54 2.68 -5.32 14.62
C ALA A 54 3.27 -4.67 13.35
N PHE A 55 3.31 -3.34 13.29
CA PHE A 55 3.95 -2.56 12.23
C PHE A 55 5.45 -2.86 12.17
N TYR A 56 6.17 -2.73 13.28
CA TYR A 56 7.60 -2.99 13.31
C TYR A 56 7.94 -4.45 13.01
N ARG A 57 7.11 -5.40 13.47
CA ARG A 57 7.25 -6.81 13.09
C ARG A 57 7.01 -7.05 11.60
N PHE A 58 6.08 -6.31 11.00
CA PHE A 58 5.77 -6.43 9.58
C PHE A 58 6.91 -5.93 8.70
N ILE A 59 7.43 -4.73 8.97
CA ILE A 59 8.53 -4.15 8.17
C ILE A 59 9.84 -4.93 8.32
N ASN A 60 10.05 -5.57 9.49
CA ASN A 60 11.24 -6.41 9.75
C ASN A 60 11.00 -7.89 9.38
N HIS A 61 9.87 -8.23 8.78
CA HIS A 61 9.57 -9.62 8.44
C HIS A 61 10.34 -10.06 7.20
N LYS A 62 10.99 -11.23 7.25
CA LYS A 62 11.81 -11.77 6.13
C LYS A 62 11.09 -11.95 4.78
N ARG A 63 9.76 -12.05 4.80
CA ARG A 63 8.92 -12.16 3.59
C ARG A 63 8.37 -10.82 3.09
N THR A 64 8.64 -9.74 3.82
CA THR A 64 8.20 -8.39 3.47
C THR A 64 9.38 -7.67 2.87
N THR A 65 9.57 -7.80 1.56
CA THR A 65 10.63 -7.08 0.83
C THR A 65 10.07 -5.84 0.15
N LEU A 66 10.91 -4.81 -0.03
CA LEU A 66 10.50 -3.58 -0.70
C LEU A 66 9.98 -3.84 -2.12
N ASP A 67 10.67 -4.70 -2.88
CA ASP A 67 10.30 -5.05 -4.25
C ASP A 67 8.89 -5.64 -4.33
N GLN A 68 8.55 -6.54 -3.40
CA GLN A 68 7.20 -7.12 -3.34
C GLN A 68 6.15 -6.07 -2.95
N LEU A 69 6.48 -5.16 -2.03
CA LEU A 69 5.56 -4.11 -1.58
C LEU A 69 5.27 -3.07 -2.66
N ILE A 70 6.27 -2.67 -3.44
CA ILE A 70 6.12 -1.58 -4.42
C ILE A 70 5.57 -2.06 -5.77
N LYS A 71 5.71 -3.35 -6.09
CA LYS A 71 5.21 -3.96 -7.33
C LYS A 71 3.73 -3.64 -7.64
N PRO A 72 2.76 -3.82 -6.71
CA PRO A 72 1.36 -3.49 -7.01
C PRO A 72 1.16 -2.00 -7.30
N HIS A 73 1.90 -1.11 -6.62
CA HIS A 73 1.82 0.34 -6.85
C HIS A 73 2.40 0.73 -8.22
N ILE A 74 3.48 0.07 -8.66
CA ILE A 74 4.03 0.23 -10.00
C ILE A 74 3.00 -0.20 -11.05
N ASN A 75 2.40 -1.38 -10.88
CA ASN A 75 1.39 -1.88 -11.81
C ASN A 75 0.20 -0.92 -11.93
N ALA A 76 -0.33 -0.44 -10.80
CA ALA A 76 -1.40 0.54 -10.78
C ALA A 76 -1.00 1.87 -11.47
N SER A 77 0.27 2.27 -11.35
CA SER A 77 0.81 3.45 -12.04
C SER A 77 0.88 3.24 -13.56
N ILE A 78 1.29 2.05 -14.01
CA ILE A 78 1.31 1.68 -15.43
C ILE A 78 -0.13 1.66 -15.98
N GLU A 79 -1.07 1.04 -15.28
CA GLU A 79 -2.48 0.99 -15.69
C GLU A 79 -3.09 2.38 -15.87
N ARG A 80 -2.80 3.31 -14.94
CA ARG A 80 -3.23 4.71 -15.07
C ARG A 80 -2.59 5.41 -16.26
N ALA A 81 -1.30 5.16 -16.50
CA ALA A 81 -0.59 5.75 -17.63
C ALA A 81 -1.14 5.24 -18.97
N ASP A 82 -1.45 3.95 -19.07
CA ASP A 82 -2.07 3.34 -20.26
C ASP A 82 -3.51 3.83 -20.47
N ALA A 83 -4.25 4.15 -19.41
CA ALA A 83 -5.57 4.76 -19.50
C ALA A 83 -5.53 6.24 -19.94
N CYS A 84 -4.35 6.88 -19.93
CA CYS A 84 -4.19 8.25 -20.42
C CYS A 84 -4.26 8.27 -21.95
N PRO A 85 -5.11 9.11 -22.57
CA PRO A 85 -5.31 9.17 -24.02
C PRO A 85 -4.01 9.36 -24.83
N LEU A 86 -3.02 10.07 -24.26
CA LEU A 86 -1.74 10.38 -24.90
C LEU A 86 -0.80 9.16 -25.02
N SER A 87 -1.04 8.07 -24.29
CA SER A 87 -0.23 6.84 -24.36
C SER A 87 -0.37 6.12 -25.72
N ASN A 88 -1.56 6.18 -26.31
CA ASN A 88 -1.85 5.52 -27.59
C ASN A 88 -1.22 6.22 -28.80
N ASP A 89 -0.91 7.51 -28.68
CA ASP A 89 -0.32 8.31 -29.76
C ASP A 89 1.20 8.06 -29.94
N ILE A 90 1.87 7.47 -28.94
CA ILE A 90 3.32 7.19 -28.94
C ILE A 90 3.63 5.75 -29.41
N LYS A 91 2.62 4.86 -29.43
CA LYS A 91 2.78 3.44 -29.81
C LYS A 91 2.59 3.17 -31.31
N ASN A 92 2.39 4.21 -32.13
CA ASN A 92 2.39 4.16 -33.61
C ASN A 92 3.66 4.81 -34.17
#